data_AF-A0A7Z9KVN7-F1
#
_entry.id   AF-A0A7Z9KVN7-F1
#
_cell.length_a   1.000
_cell.length_b   1.000
_cell.length_c   1.000
_cell.angle_alpha   90.00
_cell.angle_beta   90.00
_cell.angle_gamma   90.00
#
_symmetry.space_group_name_H-M   'P 1'
#
loop_
_entity.id
_entity.type
_entity.pdbx_description
1 polymer ?
#
loop_
_entity_poly.entity_id
_entity_poly.type
_entity_poly.pdbx_seq_one_letter_code
_entity_poly.pdbx_strand_id
1 'polypeptide(L)'
;LALNVAAMLIAFIALVAMVDWMLTAAPVHFCEGSMGLGYNDQCEPLSLSNGLGLVFSPLAWCMGIPWEDAPTVGALLGEKMVLTELYAYQHFGEIQSVAETAVSERSAIITSYALCGFANFASIGIQIGGLGAIAPDRLRDISAVAFRAMIGGTLAAMMTGTVAGVLLG
;
A
#
# COMPACT_ATOMS: atom_id res chain seq x y z
N LEU A 1 -3.69 -9.72 -20.89
CA LEU A 1 -3.13 -9.32 -19.57
C LEU A 1 -2.65 -7.86 -19.58
N ALA A 2 -1.68 -7.48 -20.41
CA ALA A 2 -1.10 -6.13 -20.43
C ALA A 2 -2.14 -4.99 -20.60
N LEU A 3 -3.10 -5.14 -21.52
CA LEU A 3 -4.18 -4.16 -21.71
C LEU A 3 -5.05 -4.00 -20.45
N ASN A 4 -5.35 -5.09 -19.76
CA ASN A 4 -6.15 -5.05 -18.53
C ASN A 4 -5.39 -4.33 -17.42
N VAL A 5 -4.08 -4.55 -17.32
CA VAL A 5 -3.21 -3.85 -16.35
C VAL A 5 -3.15 -2.36 -16.65
N ALA A 6 -2.95 -1.98 -17.92
CA ALA A 6 -2.92 -0.58 -18.31
C ALA A 6 -4.25 0.14 -18.02
N ALA A 7 -5.37 -0.48 -18.38
CA ALA A 7 -6.70 0.07 -18.10
C ALA A 7 -6.97 0.20 -16.59
N MET A 8 -6.55 -0.81 -15.81
CA MET A 8 -6.68 -0.83 -14.35
C MET A 8 -5.85 0.30 -13.70
N LEU A 9 -4.60 0.51 -14.13
CA LEU A 9 -3.76 1.59 -13.61
C LEU A 9 -4.38 2.97 -13.89
N ILE A 10 -4.84 3.23 -15.11
CA ILE A 10 -5.51 4.49 -15.46
C ILE A 10 -6.73 4.71 -14.55
N ALA A 11 -7.56 3.69 -14.36
CA ALA A 11 -8.76 3.78 -13.53
C ALA A 11 -8.43 4.04 -12.05
N PHE A 12 -7.45 3.33 -11.47
CA PHE A 12 -7.08 3.53 -10.08
C PHE A 12 -6.40 4.87 -9.83
N ILE A 13 -5.49 5.32 -10.70
CA ILE A 13 -4.87 6.64 -10.55
C ILE A 13 -5.94 7.75 -10.56
N ALA A 14 -6.89 7.67 -11.49
CA ALA A 14 -8.00 8.64 -11.55
C ALA A 14 -8.91 8.57 -10.31
N LEU A 15 -9.20 7.37 -9.81
CA LEU A 15 -10.02 7.19 -8.62
C LEU A 15 -9.32 7.70 -7.36
N VAL A 16 -8.03 7.45 -7.19
CA VAL A 16 -7.24 7.98 -6.07
C VAL A 16 -7.22 9.50 -6.12
N ALA A 17 -6.93 10.10 -7.28
CA ALA A 17 -6.96 11.56 -7.43
C ALA A 17 -8.32 12.18 -7.10
N MET A 18 -9.42 11.50 -7.45
CA MET A 18 -10.77 11.90 -7.08
C MET A 18 -11.00 11.80 -5.56
N VAL A 19 -10.55 10.71 -4.93
CA VAL A 19 -10.65 10.52 -3.47
C VAL A 19 -9.84 11.56 -2.73
N ASP A 20 -8.59 11.81 -3.14
CA ASP A 20 -7.73 12.83 -2.54
C ASP A 20 -8.35 14.21 -2.64
N TRP A 21 -8.91 14.55 -3.82
CA TRP A 21 -9.66 15.80 -3.98
C TRP A 21 -10.84 15.90 -3.01
N MET A 22 -11.60 14.83 -2.81
CA MET A 22 -12.68 14.81 -1.82
C MET A 22 -12.17 14.93 -0.37
N LEU A 23 -11.02 14.34 -0.06
CA LEU A 23 -10.41 14.40 1.27
C LEU A 23 -9.92 15.80 1.63
N THR A 24 -9.56 16.64 0.65
CA THR A 24 -9.19 18.04 0.91
C THR A 24 -10.32 18.87 1.54
N ALA A 25 -11.58 18.44 1.38
CA ALA A 25 -12.72 19.10 2.01
C ALA A 25 -12.80 18.84 3.53
N ALA A 26 -12.16 17.78 4.04
CA ALA A 26 -12.11 17.51 5.47
C ALA A 26 -11.16 18.50 6.17
N PRO A 27 -11.51 19.04 7.36
CA PRO A 27 -10.64 19.94 8.11
C PRO A 27 -9.55 19.16 8.85
N VAL A 28 -8.79 18.35 8.12
CA VAL A 28 -7.68 17.54 8.62
C VAL A 28 -6.47 17.82 7.73
N HIS A 29 -5.36 18.17 8.35
CA HIS A 29 -4.11 18.47 7.67
C HIS A 29 -2.95 17.69 8.30
N PHE A 30 -1.91 17.46 7.51
CA PHE A 30 -0.65 16.87 7.96
C PHE A 30 0.45 17.94 7.92
N CYS A 31 1.00 18.26 9.09
CA CYS A 31 2.18 19.12 9.22
C CYS A 31 3.30 18.30 9.89
N GLU A 32 4.49 18.23 9.28
CA GLU A 32 5.69 17.68 9.90
C GLU A 32 5.48 16.29 10.56
N GLY A 33 4.70 15.41 9.91
CA GLY A 33 4.42 14.06 10.41
C GLY A 33 3.37 13.98 11.54
N SER A 34 2.66 15.06 11.84
CA SER A 34 1.57 15.12 12.82
C SER A 34 0.23 15.48 12.18
N MET A 35 -0.84 14.83 12.65
CA MET A 35 -2.20 15.10 12.21
C MET A 35 -2.80 16.25 13.02
N GLY A 36 -3.23 17.30 12.34
CA GLY A 36 -3.90 18.47 12.93
C GLY A 36 -5.35 18.60 12.49
N LEU A 37 -6.17 19.26 13.32
CA LEU A 37 -7.55 19.62 13.01
C LEU A 37 -7.62 21.10 12.60
N GLY A 38 -8.24 21.37 11.47
CA GLY A 38 -8.42 22.71 10.90
C GLY A 38 -8.01 22.78 9.42
N TYR A 39 -8.27 23.91 8.79
CA TYR A 39 -7.70 24.24 7.48
C TYR A 39 -6.44 25.06 7.70
N ASN A 40 -5.32 24.61 7.14
CA ASN A 40 -4.06 25.31 7.18
C ASN A 40 -3.41 25.25 5.80
N ASP A 41 -3.35 26.38 5.10
CA ASP A 41 -2.80 26.48 3.75
C ASP A 41 -1.28 26.23 3.69
N GLN A 42 -0.59 26.21 4.83
CA GLN A 42 0.84 25.91 4.93
C GLN A 42 1.14 24.42 5.08
N CYS A 43 0.13 23.58 5.24
CA CYS A 43 0.28 22.15 5.47
C CYS A 43 -0.45 21.33 4.40
N GLU A 44 -0.03 20.07 4.25
CA GLU A 44 -0.65 19.20 3.26
C GLU A 44 -2.06 18.82 3.71
N PRO A 45 -3.06 18.89 2.81
CA PRO A 45 -4.39 18.37 3.09
C PRO A 45 -4.33 16.85 3.27
N LEU A 46 -5.35 16.29 3.91
CA LEU A 46 -5.51 14.85 4.02
C LEU A 46 -5.52 14.19 2.63
N SER A 47 -4.58 13.26 2.41
CA SER A 47 -4.55 12.38 1.24
C SER A 47 -4.74 10.93 1.69
N LEU A 48 -5.16 10.06 0.75
CA LEU A 48 -5.26 8.63 0.96
C LEU A 48 -3.91 8.06 1.38
N SER A 49 -2.84 8.50 0.71
CA SER A 49 -1.47 8.07 1.00
C SER A 49 -1.06 8.43 2.44
N ASN A 50 -1.27 9.67 2.88
CA ASN A 50 -0.93 10.11 4.25
C ASN A 50 -1.75 9.37 5.32
N GLY A 51 -3.04 9.16 5.07
CA GLY A 51 -3.91 8.39 5.97
C GLY A 51 -3.47 6.93 6.10
N LEU A 52 -3.13 6.29 4.99
CA LEU A 52 -2.59 4.93 4.98
C LEU A 52 -1.20 4.87 5.62
N GLY A 53 -0.36 5.87 5.38
CA GLY A 53 0.93 6.06 6.03
C GLY A 53 0.81 5.99 7.54
N LEU A 54 -0.09 6.76 8.13
CA LEU A 54 -0.32 6.77 9.57
C LEU A 54 -0.76 5.38 10.11
N VAL A 55 -1.66 4.70 9.40
CA VAL A 55 -2.20 3.38 9.82
C VAL A 55 -1.14 2.28 9.74
N PHE A 56 -0.32 2.29 8.69
CA PHE A 56 0.65 1.23 8.41
C PHE A 56 2.08 1.54 8.89
N SER A 57 2.38 2.77 9.34
CA SER A 57 3.68 3.14 9.92
C SER A 57 4.13 2.19 11.04
N PRO A 58 3.29 1.80 12.02
CA PRO A 58 3.72 0.87 13.06
C PRO A 58 4.11 -0.50 12.50
N LEU A 59 3.46 -0.95 11.42
CA LEU A 59 3.80 -2.20 10.76
C LEU A 59 5.11 -2.09 9.99
N ALA A 60 5.32 -0.98 9.26
CA ALA A 60 6.58 -0.68 8.59
C ALA A 60 7.76 -0.67 9.59
N TRP A 61 7.57 -0.01 10.74
CA TRP A 61 8.57 0.04 11.80
C TRP A 61 8.89 -1.35 12.37
N CYS A 62 7.87 -2.19 12.60
CA CYS A 62 8.06 -3.58 13.04
C CYS A 62 8.85 -4.45 12.04
N MET A 63 8.86 -4.10 10.76
CA MET A 63 9.68 -4.78 9.74
C MET A 63 11.16 -4.36 9.77
N GLY A 64 11.52 -3.43 10.67
CA GLY A 64 12.87 -2.91 10.83
C GLY A 64 13.12 -1.60 10.09
N ILE A 65 12.10 -0.93 9.56
CA ILE A 65 12.24 0.35 8.86
C ILE A 65 12.45 1.47 9.90
N PRO A 66 13.43 2.38 9.73
CA PRO A 66 13.59 3.55 10.60
C PRO A 66 12.31 4.37 10.67
N TRP A 67 12.04 4.99 11.83
CA TRP A 67 10.79 5.74 12.03
C TRP A 67 10.64 6.93 11.08
N GLU A 68 11.74 7.52 10.62
CA GLU A 68 11.77 8.57 9.60
C GLU A 68 11.21 8.11 8.23
N ASP A 69 11.49 6.87 7.83
CA ASP A 69 11.02 6.27 6.58
C ASP A 69 9.65 5.57 6.75
N ALA A 70 9.22 5.32 7.99
CA ALA A 70 8.05 4.50 8.29
C ALA A 70 6.72 5.08 7.78
N PRO A 71 6.45 6.42 7.81
CA PRO A 71 5.26 7.00 7.19
C PRO A 71 5.19 6.74 5.68
N THR A 72 6.29 6.99 4.98
CA THR A 72 6.40 6.79 3.53
C THR A 72 6.21 5.33 3.17
N VAL A 73 6.89 4.41 3.85
CA VAL A 73 6.72 2.98 3.58
C VAL A 73 5.36 2.46 4.02
N GLY A 74 4.82 2.97 5.13
CA GLY A 74 3.46 2.68 5.57
C GLY A 74 2.44 3.02 4.48
N ALA A 75 2.60 4.17 3.82
CA ALA A 75 1.70 4.60 2.76
C ALA A 75 1.72 3.61 1.60
N LEU A 76 2.91 3.20 1.16
CA LEU A 76 3.11 2.19 0.10
C LEU A 76 2.50 0.82 0.47
N LEU A 77 2.64 0.38 1.72
CA LEU A 77 2.04 -0.87 2.21
C LEU A 77 0.51 -0.81 2.21
N GLY A 78 -0.06 0.33 2.62
CA GLY A 78 -1.49 0.55 2.57
C GLY A 78 -2.03 0.65 1.15
N GLU A 79 -1.34 1.38 0.27
CA GLU A 79 -1.67 1.50 -1.15
C GLU A 79 -1.67 0.14 -1.83
N LYS A 80 -0.67 -0.70 -1.53
CA LYS A 80 -0.64 -2.09 -1.99
C LYS A 80 -1.90 -2.85 -1.55
N MET A 81 -2.29 -2.77 -0.28
CA MET A 81 -3.43 -3.53 0.25
C MET A 81 -4.77 -3.04 -0.31
N VAL A 82 -4.98 -1.71 -0.34
CA VAL A 82 -6.23 -1.07 -0.72
C VAL A 82 -6.42 -1.04 -2.23
N LEU A 83 -5.36 -0.72 -2.96
CA LEU A 83 -5.35 -0.59 -4.42
C LEU A 83 -4.72 -1.85 -5.02
N THR A 84 -3.45 -1.77 -5.40
CA THR A 84 -2.66 -2.88 -5.96
C THR A 84 -1.17 -2.65 -5.74
N GLU A 85 -0.39 -3.72 -5.78
CA GLU A 85 1.08 -3.64 -5.74
C GLU A 85 1.67 -2.88 -6.93
N LEU A 86 1.02 -2.86 -8.09
CA LEU A 86 1.51 -2.13 -9.27
C LEU A 86 1.45 -0.61 -9.05
N TYR A 87 0.36 -0.11 -8.47
CA TYR A 87 0.26 1.31 -8.10
C TYR A 87 1.31 1.66 -7.04
N ALA A 88 1.45 0.84 -6.00
CA ALA A 88 2.45 1.05 -4.96
C ALA A 88 3.89 1.05 -5.52
N TYR A 89 4.23 0.16 -6.46
CA TYR A 89 5.55 0.19 -7.10
C TYR A 89 5.77 1.43 -7.97
N GLN A 90 4.73 1.92 -8.65
CA GLN A 90 4.84 3.16 -9.41
C GLN A 90 5.12 4.34 -8.46
N HIS A 91 4.33 4.49 -7.40
CA HIS A 91 4.52 5.55 -6.41
C HIS A 91 5.89 5.43 -5.70
N PHE A 92 6.32 4.21 -5.37
CA PHE A 92 7.64 3.96 -4.82
C PHE A 92 8.76 4.39 -5.78
N GLY A 93 8.61 4.14 -7.08
CA GLY A 93 9.55 4.61 -8.11
C GLY A 93 9.61 6.14 -8.20
N GLU A 94 8.47 6.81 -8.08
CA GLU A 94 8.37 8.28 -8.06
C GLU A 94 9.09 8.85 -6.83
N ILE A 95 8.86 8.30 -5.64
CA ILE A 95 9.52 8.68 -4.38
C ILE A 95 11.05 8.53 -4.48
N GLN A 96 11.53 7.40 -5.00
CA GLN A 96 12.98 7.15 -5.14
C GLN A 96 13.64 8.01 -6.24
N SER A 97 12.86 8.57 -7.18
CA SER A 97 13.40 9.41 -8.26
C SER A 97 13.76 10.82 -7.80
N VAL A 98 13.25 11.25 -6.64
CA VAL A 98 13.49 12.57 -6.05
C VAL A 98 14.33 12.40 -4.79
N ALA A 99 15.56 12.91 -4.80
CA ALA A 99 16.53 12.69 -3.72
C ALA A 99 16.08 13.18 -2.34
N GLU A 100 15.23 14.22 -2.28
CA GLU A 100 14.72 14.79 -1.03
C GLU A 100 13.65 13.92 -0.36
N THR A 101 12.95 13.09 -1.15
CA THR A 101 11.87 12.22 -0.66
C THR A 101 12.27 10.75 -0.60
N ALA A 102 13.41 10.40 -1.21
CA ALA A 102 13.88 9.02 -1.27
C ALA A 102 14.12 8.46 0.13
N VAL A 103 13.60 7.25 0.37
CA VAL A 103 13.90 6.50 1.59
C VAL A 103 15.33 5.97 1.53
N SER A 104 15.89 5.64 2.70
CA SER A 104 17.22 5.03 2.76
C SER A 104 17.34 3.76 1.92
N GLU A 105 18.53 3.43 1.43
CA GLU A 105 18.77 2.23 0.62
C GLU A 105 18.28 0.95 1.32
N ARG A 106 18.50 0.86 2.64
CA ARG A 106 18.01 -0.24 3.47
C ARG A 106 16.48 -0.33 3.45
N SER A 107 15.80 0.79 3.68
CA SER A 107 14.33 0.86 3.62
C SER A 107 13.81 0.54 2.23
N ALA A 108 14.48 0.99 1.18
CA ALA A 108 14.12 0.70 -0.20
C ALA A 108 14.16 -0.81 -0.51
N ILE A 109 15.19 -1.51 -0.02
CA ILE A 109 15.30 -2.97 -0.19
C ILE A 109 14.20 -3.69 0.60
N ILE A 110 14.00 -3.36 1.87
CA ILE A 110 12.94 -3.96 2.71
C ILE A 110 11.56 -3.76 2.05
N THR A 111 11.28 -2.53 1.61
CA THR A 111 10.03 -2.15 0.93
C THR A 111 9.83 -2.93 -0.36
N SER A 112 10.89 -3.11 -1.15
CA SER A 112 10.81 -3.89 -2.39
C SER A 112 10.33 -5.33 -2.16
N TYR A 113 10.81 -5.99 -1.10
CA TYR A 113 10.34 -7.31 -0.71
C TYR A 113 8.93 -7.28 -0.10
N ALA A 114 8.63 -6.28 0.72
CA ALA A 114 7.32 -6.10 1.34
C ALA A 114 6.19 -5.90 0.32
N LEU A 115 6.50 -5.16 -0.75
CA LEU A 115 5.56 -4.90 -1.84
C LEU A 115 5.39 -6.11 -2.78
N CYS A 116 6.33 -7.06 -2.77
CA CYS A 116 6.29 -8.24 -3.64
C CYS A 116 5.18 -9.22 -3.24
N GLY A 117 3.99 -9.06 -3.82
CA GLY A 117 2.90 -10.03 -3.69
C GLY A 117 1.52 -9.43 -3.98
N PHE A 118 0.63 -10.25 -4.55
CA PHE A 118 -0.72 -9.87 -4.98
C PHE A 118 -1.75 -9.85 -3.83
N ALA A 119 -1.35 -9.50 -2.61
CA ALA A 119 -2.22 -9.52 -1.44
C ALA A 119 -2.96 -8.19 -1.27
N ASN A 120 -4.08 -8.05 -1.97
CA ASN A 120 -4.91 -6.83 -2.01
C ASN A 120 -6.40 -7.18 -2.18
N PHE A 121 -7.30 -6.21 -2.01
CA PHE A 121 -8.75 -6.45 -2.13
C PHE A 121 -9.18 -6.87 -3.53
N ALA A 122 -8.56 -6.34 -4.59
CA ALA A 122 -8.88 -6.73 -5.97
C ALA A 122 -8.57 -8.21 -6.22
N SER A 123 -7.47 -8.71 -5.68
CA SER A 123 -7.04 -10.11 -5.77
C SER A 123 -8.01 -11.08 -5.11
N ILE A 124 -8.78 -10.67 -4.10
CA ILE A 124 -9.86 -11.51 -3.55
C ILE A 124 -10.87 -11.86 -4.66
N GLY A 125 -11.30 -10.87 -5.43
CA GLY A 125 -12.23 -11.07 -6.54
C GLY A 125 -11.63 -11.96 -7.64
N ILE A 126 -10.36 -11.72 -7.99
CA ILE A 126 -9.63 -12.53 -8.98
C ILE A 126 -9.55 -13.99 -8.53
N GLN A 127 -9.19 -14.25 -7.28
CA GLN A 127 -9.04 -15.61 -6.76
C GLN A 127 -10.38 -16.33 -6.61
N ILE A 128 -11.44 -15.65 -6.16
CA ILE A 128 -12.79 -16.22 -6.11
C ILE A 128 -13.27 -16.56 -7.52
N GLY A 129 -13.08 -15.66 -8.50
CA GLY A 129 -13.47 -15.90 -9.89
C GLY A 129 -12.67 -17.02 -10.53
N GLY A 130 -11.35 -17.02 -10.37
CA GLY A 130 -10.44 -18.00 -10.95
C GLY A 130 -10.59 -19.39 -10.35
N LEU A 131 -10.47 -19.52 -9.02
CA LEU A 131 -10.61 -20.81 -8.34
C LEU A 131 -12.06 -21.31 -8.35
N GLY A 132 -13.03 -20.39 -8.28
CA GLY A 132 -14.44 -20.71 -8.36
C GLY A 132 -14.86 -21.28 -9.72
N ALA A 133 -14.26 -20.81 -10.81
CA ALA A 133 -14.51 -21.38 -12.13
C ALA A 133 -13.92 -22.81 -12.29
N ILE A 134 -12.82 -23.10 -11.59
CA ILE A 134 -12.17 -24.43 -11.61
C ILE A 134 -12.90 -25.42 -10.68
N ALA A 135 -13.36 -24.94 -9.52
CA ALA A 135 -14.01 -25.75 -8.49
C ALA A 135 -15.33 -25.07 -8.01
N PRO A 136 -16.38 -25.07 -8.84
CA PRO A 136 -17.63 -24.36 -8.53
C PRO A 136 -18.31 -24.85 -7.24
N ASP A 137 -18.23 -26.14 -6.94
CA ASP A 137 -18.77 -26.74 -5.70
C ASP A 137 -18.04 -26.26 -4.43
N ARG A 138 -16.86 -25.63 -4.56
CA ARG A 138 -16.04 -25.13 -3.46
C ARG A 138 -16.08 -23.60 -3.32
N LEU A 139 -16.89 -22.90 -4.13
CA LEU A 139 -16.97 -21.44 -4.14
C LEU A 139 -17.28 -20.85 -2.74
N ARG A 140 -18.13 -21.53 -1.98
CA ARG A 140 -18.47 -21.14 -0.60
C ARG A 140 -17.26 -21.22 0.34
N ASP A 141 -16.44 -22.26 0.21
CA ASP A 141 -15.24 -22.43 1.03
C ASP A 141 -14.18 -21.38 0.67
N ILE A 142 -13.98 -21.15 -0.64
CA ILE A 142 -13.00 -20.17 -1.16
C ILE A 142 -13.35 -18.77 -0.70
N SER A 143 -14.61 -18.35 -0.85
CA SER A 143 -15.06 -17.03 -0.43
C SER A 143 -14.98 -16.83 1.09
N ALA A 144 -15.26 -17.88 1.89
CA ALA A 144 -15.16 -17.82 3.35
C ALA A 144 -13.73 -17.58 3.87
N VAL A 145 -12.70 -18.02 3.14
CA VAL A 145 -11.29 -17.84 3.54
C VAL A 145 -10.60 -16.67 2.86
N ALA A 146 -11.16 -16.10 1.79
CA ALA A 146 -10.45 -15.17 0.92
C ALA A 146 -9.88 -13.93 1.63
N PHE A 147 -10.65 -13.32 2.54
CA PHE A 147 -10.15 -12.17 3.32
C PHE A 147 -9.00 -12.57 4.25
N ARG A 148 -9.11 -13.72 4.92
CA ARG A 148 -8.04 -14.25 5.80
C ARG A 148 -6.80 -14.61 4.99
N ALA A 149 -6.99 -15.13 3.78
CA ALA A 149 -5.91 -15.44 2.85
C ALA A 149 -5.19 -14.18 2.36
N MET A 150 -5.92 -13.09 2.10
CA MET A 150 -5.34 -11.79 1.76
C MET A 150 -4.44 -11.29 2.91
N ILE A 151 -4.96 -11.25 4.14
CA ILE A 151 -4.17 -10.83 5.31
C ILE A 151 -2.95 -11.73 5.52
N GLY A 152 -3.12 -13.05 5.40
CA GLY A 152 -2.01 -14.00 5.48
C GLY A 152 -0.94 -13.77 4.41
N GLY A 153 -1.35 -13.45 3.18
CA GLY A 153 -0.46 -13.08 2.09
C GLY A 153 0.28 -11.76 2.34
N THR A 154 -0.39 -10.75 2.90
CA THR A 154 0.26 -9.48 3.29
C THR A 154 1.32 -9.73 4.34
N LEU A 155 0.99 -10.47 5.40
CA LEU A 155 1.93 -10.80 6.47
C LEU A 155 3.12 -11.62 5.95
N ALA A 156 2.90 -12.57 5.03
CA ALA A 156 3.97 -13.33 4.41
C ALA A 156 4.96 -12.43 3.65
N ALA A 157 4.46 -11.45 2.87
CA ALA A 157 5.32 -10.48 2.18
C ALA A 157 6.02 -9.51 3.16
N MET A 158 5.36 -9.12 4.24
CA MET A 158 6.01 -8.33 5.30
C MET A 158 7.11 -9.11 6.02
N MET A 159 6.91 -10.41 6.24
CA MET A 159 7.93 -11.30 6.80
C MET A 159 9.14 -11.43 5.87
N THR A 160 8.96 -11.56 4.55
CA THR A 160 10.10 -11.59 3.63
C THR A 160 10.87 -10.27 3.63
N GLY A 161 10.17 -9.12 3.70
CA GLY A 161 10.81 -7.82 3.90
C GLY A 161 11.59 -7.73 5.22
N THR A 162 11.03 -8.24 6.31
CA THR A 162 11.69 -8.27 7.62
C THR A 162 12.96 -9.13 7.58
N VAL A 163 12.89 -10.30 6.94
CA VAL A 163 14.06 -11.18 6.75
C VAL A 163 15.13 -10.47 5.92
N ALA A 164 14.75 -9.77 4.85
CA ALA A 164 15.69 -8.95 4.08
C ALA A 164 16.36 -7.89 4.96
N GLY A 165 15.60 -7.19 5.80
CA GLY A 165 16.14 -6.21 6.75
C GLY A 165 17.15 -6.81 7.73
N VAL A 166 16.85 -7.98 8.30
CA VAL A 166 17.78 -8.70 9.20
C VAL A 166 19.09 -9.08 8.50
N LEU A 167 19.03 -9.47 7.23
CA LEU A 167 20.22 -9.89 6.47
C LEU A 167 21.11 -8.71 6.05
N LEU A 168 20.57 -7.48 6.03
CA LEU A 168 21.30 -6.27 5.66
C LEU A 168 22.05 -5.63 6.84
N GLY A 169 21.69 -5.96 8.08
CA GLY A 169 22.16 -5.27 9.30
C GLY A 169 21.30 -4.06 9.60
#